data_AF-A0A2H9N192-F1
#
_entry.id   AF-A0A2H9N192-F1
#
_cell.length_a   1.000
_cell.length_b   1.000
_cell.length_c   1.000
_cell.angle_alpha   90.00
_cell.angle_beta   90.00
_cell.angle_gamma   90.00
#
_symmetry.space_group_name_H-M   'P 1'
#
loop_
_entity.id
_entity.type
_entity.pdbx_description
1 polymer ?
#
loop_
_entity_poly.entity_id
_entity_poly.type
_entity_poly.pdbx_seq_one_letter_code
_entity_poly.pdbx_strand_id
1 'polypeptide(L)'
;MLKVKLECNNVPSYKVADCLARFSKKFPLAYKIESEGTKVAVEFRITSMSLLNELKRRLTHLKGANFEYLKIEKVLNDEESRR
;
A
#
# COMPACT_ATOMS: atom_id res chain seq x y z
N MET A 1 -6.82 -11.19 -6.07
CA MET A 1 -6.48 -9.89 -5.44
C MET A 1 -5.15 -10.04 -4.70
N LEU A 2 -4.43 -8.96 -4.43
CA LEU A 2 -3.20 -8.97 -3.64
C LEU A 2 -3.44 -8.15 -2.37
N LYS A 3 -3.06 -8.70 -1.21
CA LYS A 3 -2.97 -7.97 0.05
C LYS A 3 -1.50 -7.65 0.28
N VAL A 4 -1.17 -6.37 0.41
CA VAL A 4 0.20 -5.91 0.52
C VAL A 4 0.38 -5.13 1.81
N LYS A 5 1.42 -5.46 2.56
CA LYS A 5 1.89 -4.72 3.72
C LYS A 5 3.25 -4.12 3.41
N LEU A 6 3.33 -2.82 3.62
CA LEU A 6 4.42 -1.92 3.27
C LEU A 6 4.85 -1.20 4.55
N GLU A 7 6.14 -1.05 4.78
CA GLU A 7 6.68 -0.13 5.78
C GLU A 7 7.38 1.03 5.07
N CYS A 8 7.05 2.24 5.49
CA CYS A 8 7.72 3.46 5.09
C CYS A 8 8.46 4.02 6.28
N ASN A 9 9.76 4.24 6.12
CA ASN A 9 10.63 4.86 7.11
C ASN A 9 11.08 6.24 6.63
N ASN A 10 11.38 7.13 7.59
CA ASN A 10 11.90 8.47 7.32
C ASN A 10 10.95 9.33 6.46
N VAL A 11 9.64 9.07 6.57
CA VAL A 11 8.59 9.84 5.91
C VAL A 11 7.41 9.99 6.85
N PRO A 12 6.84 11.20 6.98
CA PRO A 12 5.68 11.39 7.81
C PRO A 12 4.43 10.76 7.19
N SER A 13 3.55 10.22 8.05
CA SER A 13 2.34 9.50 7.66
C SER A 13 1.43 10.30 6.73
N TYR A 14 1.32 11.62 6.91
CA TYR A 14 0.50 12.48 6.05
C TYR A 14 0.98 12.52 4.59
N LYS A 15 2.29 12.44 4.32
CA LYS A 15 2.81 12.38 2.92
C LYS A 15 2.47 11.06 2.25
N VAL A 16 2.55 9.97 3.02
CA VAL A 16 2.15 8.64 2.56
C VAL A 16 0.65 8.60 2.31
N ALA A 17 -0.15 9.16 3.21
CA ALA A 17 -1.60 9.28 3.07
C ALA A 17 -2.00 10.11 1.84
N ASP A 18 -1.37 11.26 1.59
CA ASP A 18 -1.61 12.08 0.40
C ASP A 18 -1.27 11.32 -0.89
N CYS A 19 -0.14 10.59 -0.92
CA CYS A 19 0.24 9.76 -2.06
C CYS A 19 -0.81 8.68 -2.36
N LEU A 20 -1.27 7.97 -1.32
CA LEU A 20 -2.29 6.94 -1.42
C LEU A 20 -3.66 7.51 -1.81
N ALA A 21 -4.06 8.65 -1.26
CA ALA A 21 -5.31 9.33 -1.62
C ALA A 21 -5.31 9.79 -3.08
N ARG A 22 -4.18 10.27 -3.61
CA ARG A 22 -4.07 10.62 -5.03
C ARG A 22 -4.09 9.39 -5.93
N PHE A 23 -3.56 8.27 -5.46
CA PHE A 23 -3.66 6.99 -6.18
C PHE A 23 -5.11 6.47 -6.16
N SER A 24 -5.79 6.54 -5.02
CA SER A 24 -7.15 6.04 -4.84
C SER A 24 -8.17 6.78 -5.70
N LYS A 25 -7.94 8.06 -5.99
CA LYS A 25 -8.73 8.84 -6.96
C LYS A 25 -8.72 8.28 -8.38
N LYS A 26 -7.62 7.63 -8.79
CA LYS A 26 -7.48 7.03 -10.13
C LYS A 26 -7.84 5.54 -10.13
N PHE A 27 -7.51 4.84 -9.05
CA PHE A 27 -7.73 3.40 -8.91
C PHE A 27 -8.28 3.11 -7.51
N PRO A 28 -9.52 2.61 -7.37
CA PRO A 28 -10.09 2.34 -6.06
C PRO A 28 -9.19 1.38 -5.28
N LEU A 29 -8.63 1.89 -4.17
CA LEU A 29 -7.67 1.20 -3.31
C LEU A 29 -8.18 1.29 -1.87
N ALA A 30 -8.49 0.15 -1.27
CA ALA A 30 -8.71 0.07 0.17
C ALA A 30 -7.35 0.01 0.87
N TYR A 31 -7.07 0.96 1.75
CA TYR A 31 -5.82 1.02 2.49
C TYR A 31 -6.05 1.42 3.96
N LYS A 32 -5.14 0.96 4.82
CA LYS A 32 -5.02 1.31 6.23
C LYS A 32 -3.61 1.83 6.46
N ILE A 33 -3.49 2.93 7.21
CA ILE A 33 -2.21 3.50 7.60
C ILE A 33 -2.11 3.44 9.12
N GLU A 34 -0.99 2.94 9.61
CA GLU A 34 -0.63 2.91 11.01
C GLU A 34 0.72 3.60 11.14
N SER A 35 0.84 4.55 12.05
CA SER A 35 2.09 5.29 12.27
C SER A 35 2.56 5.13 13.70
N GLU A 36 3.83 4.77 13.85
CA GLU A 36 4.51 4.62 15.13
C GLU A 36 5.88 5.32 15.04
N GLY A 37 5.98 6.50 15.66
CA GLY A 37 7.19 7.33 15.57
C GLY A 37 7.55 7.72 14.14
N THR A 38 8.75 7.32 13.69
CA THR A 38 9.26 7.56 12.33
C THR A 38 8.88 6.47 11.32
N LYS A 39 8.15 5.46 11.77
CA LYS A 39 7.70 4.32 10.95
C LYS A 39 6.24 4.49 10.59
N VAL A 40 5.93 4.22 9.33
CA VAL A 40 4.57 4.25 8.79
C VAL A 40 4.30 2.93 8.10
N ALA A 41 3.50 2.08 8.74
CA ALA A 41 3.00 0.86 8.13
C ALA A 41 1.76 1.18 7.30
N VAL A 42 1.70 0.64 6.10
CA VAL A 42 0.56 0.73 5.20
C VAL A 42 0.15 -0.68 4.81
N GLU A 43 -1.12 -1.00 5.01
CA GLU A 43 -1.72 -2.20 4.48
C GLU A 43 -2.72 -1.80 3.39
N PHE A 44 -2.65 -2.41 2.20
CA PHE A 44 -3.60 -2.11 1.13
C PHE A 44 -3.94 -3.34 0.30
N ARG A 45 -5.12 -3.32 -0.32
CA ARG A 45 -5.58 -4.38 -1.23
C ARG A 45 -5.62 -3.87 -2.65
N ILE A 46 -5.01 -4.62 -3.56
CA ILE A 46 -4.85 -4.22 -4.96
C ILE A 46 -5.17 -5.38 -5.89
N THR A 47 -5.78 -5.10 -7.04
CA THR A 47 -6.31 -6.16 -7.93
C THR A 47 -5.23 -6.81 -8.78
N SER A 48 -4.14 -6.10 -9.07
CA SER A 48 -3.08 -6.56 -9.97
C SER A 48 -1.68 -6.14 -9.53
N MET A 49 -0.68 -6.91 -9.96
CA MET A 49 0.74 -6.58 -9.76
C MET A 49 1.16 -5.32 -10.53
N SER A 50 0.51 -5.04 -11.67
CA SER A 50 0.79 -3.83 -12.46
C SER A 50 0.48 -2.55 -11.68
N LEU A 51 -0.67 -2.51 -10.99
CA LEU A 51 -1.03 -1.40 -10.12
C LEU A 51 -0.10 -1.29 -8.91
N LEU A 52 0.37 -2.43 -8.37
CA LEU A 52 1.35 -2.43 -7.29
C LEU A 52 2.68 -1.78 -7.74
N ASN A 53 3.14 -2.13 -8.94
CA ASN A 53 4.34 -1.54 -9.52
C ASN A 53 4.18 -0.03 -9.78
N GLU A 54 3.00 0.41 -10.23
CA GLU A 54 2.73 1.83 -10.39
C GLU A 54 2.74 2.57 -9.04
N LEU A 55 2.08 2.00 -8.02
CA LEU A 55 2.07 2.56 -6.67
C LEU A 55 3.49 2.63 -6.10
N LYS A 56 4.29 1.57 -6.28
CA LYS A 56 5.71 1.54 -5.89
C LYS A 56 6.48 2.72 -6.50
N ARG A 57 6.32 2.95 -7.80
CA ARG A 57 6.99 4.05 -8.51
C ARG A 57 6.62 5.41 -7.90
N ARG A 58 5.34 5.64 -7.58
CA ARG A 58 4.91 6.89 -6.95
C ARG A 58 5.45 7.04 -5.54
N LEU A 59 5.49 5.96 -4.76
CA LEU A 59 6.06 5.98 -3.42
C LEU A 59 7.56 6.31 -3.48
N THR A 60 8.32 5.69 -4.38
CA THR A 60 9.75 6.00 -4.57
C THR A 60 10.04 7.45 -4.96
N HIS A 61 9.06 8.23 -5.45
CA HIS A 61 9.23 9.66 -5.71
C HIS A 61 9.20 10.52 -4.44
N LEU A 62 8.80 9.97 -3.29
CA LEU A 62 8.90 10.65 -2.01
C LEU A 62 10.38 10.70 -1.59
N LYS A 63 11.03 11.84 -1.85
CA LYS A 63 12.45 12.05 -1.53
C LYS A 63 12.75 11.75 -0.06
N GLY A 64 13.76 10.91 0.16
CA GLY A 64 14.28 10.57 1.49
C GLY A 64 13.49 9.47 2.23
N ALA A 65 12.41 8.97 1.64
CA ALA A 65 11.61 7.89 2.21
C ALA A 65 12.20 6.51 1.83
N ASN A 66 12.33 5.64 2.83
CA ASN A 66 12.73 4.25 2.62
C ASN A 66 11.47 3.37 2.64
N PHE A 67 11.29 2.55 1.60
CA PHE A 67 10.12 1.70 1.44
C PHE A 67 10.54 0.23 1.43
N GLU A 68 9.91 -0.56 2.28
CA GLU A 68 10.14 -2.00 2.34
C GLU A 68 8.82 -2.77 2.27
N TYR A 69 8.80 -3.82 1.46
CA TYR A 69 7.67 -4.74 1.43
C TYR A 69 7.81 -5.73 2.56
N LEU A 70 6.95 -5.59 3.57
CA LEU A 70 6.89 -6.55 4.67
C LEU A 70 6.22 -7.85 4.23
N LYS A 71 5.15 -7.75 3.43
CA LYS A 71 4.39 -8.93 3.00
C LYS A 71 3.61 -8.66 1.71
N ILE A 72 3.61 -9.62 0.79
CA ILE A 72 2.75 -9.63 -0.40
C ILE A 72 2.04 -10.97 -0.42
N GLU A 73 0.72 -10.96 -0.24
CA GLU A 73 -0.12 -12.15 -0.21
C GLU A 73 -1.07 -12.13 -1.40
N LYS A 74 -1.12 -13.23 -2.16
CA LYS A 74 -2.14 -13.41 -3.17
C LYS A 74 -3.42 -13.90 -2.49
N VAL A 75 -4.40 -13.02 -2.37
CA VAL A 75 -5.74 -13.38 -1.94
C VAL A 75 -6.46 -13.93 -3.16
N LEU A 76 -6.54 -15.26 -3.23
CA LEU A 76 -7.55 -15.92 -4.06
C LEU A 76 -8.90 -15.51 -3.45
N ASN A 77 -9.79 -14.92 -4.25
CA ASN A 77 -11.17 -14.73 -3.81
C ASN A 77 -11.76 -16.13 -3.68
N ASP A 78 -11.60 -16.74 -2.53
CA ASP A 78 -12.37 -17.92 -2.14
C ASP A 78 -13.68 -17.40 -1.53
N GLU A 79 -14.56 -16.90 -2.40
CA GLU A 79 -15.99 -16.72 -2.09
C GLU A 79 -16.80 -17.85 -2.74
N GLU A 80 -16.32 -19.09 -2.65
CA GLU A 80 -17.12 -20.29 -2.92
C GLU A 80 -16.75 -21.44 -1.97
N SER A 81 -17.08 -21.29 -0.68
CA SER A 81 -17.32 -22.39 0.28
C SER A 81 -17.49 -21.76 1.67
N ARG A 82 -18.64 -21.70 2.35
CA ARG A 82 -19.82 -22.57 2.49
C ARG A 82 -20.89 -21.65 3.12
N ARG A 83 -22.02 -21.32 2.47
CA ARG A 83 -23.30 -22.05 2.51
C ARG A 83 -23.41 -23.15 3.56
#